data_AF-A0AAD7NEA8-F1
#
_entry.id   AF-A0AAD7NEA8-F1
#
_cell.length_a   1.000
_cell.length_b   1.000
_cell.length_c   1.000
_cell.angle_alpha   90.00
_cell.angle_beta   90.00
_cell.angle_gamma   90.00
#
_symmetry.space_group_name_H-M   'P 1'
#
loop_
_entity.id
_entity.type
_entity.pdbx_description
1 polymer ?
#
loop_
_entity_poly.entity_id
_entity_poly.type
_entity_poly.pdbx_seq_one_letter_code
_entity_poly.pdbx_strand_id
1 'polypeptide(L)'
;MARKVTGKAPGRESDFSAEKKTWLETFHQELVDAGFGVKGGDPGPVYDTVTTHFVLRYGLEEPFGRDVGDPPPDVPAPPVNVSEAEKADHLAARKKLRTAWILFFKIANWYRARYRNKKIHSGAIKSILADMRAMSGANARPRRQLPAVLYSKLHYPTRIKPRFDTMWDSLKATTPDKERIALSCKFVYTCWDEETEEFRRDIEKQAEEQHRAALEEWRAGREAPEASAEVYHEALENLNTVGIPLVDALAERLGMHVVLLAVGPVGSEGGQVALRSVFSDTAGGLTSKTWAQLDHTGFTAMEKSITRYGCGFFSKADCVARMAADR
;
A
#
# COMPACT_ATOMS: atom_id res chain seq x y z
N MET A 1 -18.68 10.69 -28.95
CA MET A 1 -17.56 10.11 -29.73
C MET A 1 -16.88 9.05 -28.89
N ALA A 2 -16.94 7.77 -29.29
CA ALA A 2 -16.36 6.66 -28.54
C ALA A 2 -14.84 6.59 -28.73
N ARG A 3 -14.07 6.62 -27.64
CA ARG A 3 -12.61 6.52 -27.64
C ARG A 3 -12.24 5.06 -27.97
N LYS A 4 -11.61 4.82 -29.13
CA LYS A 4 -11.08 3.50 -29.51
C LYS A 4 -10.11 3.03 -28.42
N VAL A 5 -10.49 1.99 -27.69
CA VAL A 5 -9.60 1.28 -26.77
C VAL A 5 -8.66 0.45 -27.63
N THR A 6 -7.46 0.96 -27.91
CA THR A 6 -6.39 0.18 -28.51
C THR A 6 -5.88 -0.79 -27.44
N GLY A 7 -6.16 -2.09 -27.59
CA GLY A 7 -5.76 -3.15 -26.65
C GLY A 7 -4.25 -3.40 -26.54
N LYS A 8 -3.39 -2.45 -26.94
CA LYS A 8 -1.95 -2.53 -26.67
C LYS A 8 -1.72 -2.15 -25.21
N ALA A 9 -1.18 -3.08 -24.44
CA ALA A 9 -0.76 -2.82 -23.06
C ALA A 9 0.17 -1.58 -23.06
N PRO A 10 -0.07 -0.60 -22.17
CA PRO A 10 0.80 0.56 -22.06
C PRO A 10 2.17 0.10 -21.55
N GLY A 11 3.11 -0.03 -22.49
CA GLY A 11 4.49 -0.41 -22.22
C GLY A 11 5.32 -0.06 -23.44
N ARG A 12 6.41 0.67 -23.25
CA ARG A 12 7.38 0.91 -24.31
C ARG A 12 7.90 -0.45 -24.78
N GLU A 13 7.81 -0.72 -26.09
CA GLU A 13 8.39 -1.93 -26.66
C GLU A 13 9.90 -1.97 -26.34
N SER A 14 10.39 -3.12 -25.90
CA SER A 14 11.79 -3.28 -25.49
C SER A 14 12.74 -3.00 -26.66
N ASP A 15 13.85 -2.31 -26.39
CA ASP A 15 14.87 -1.97 -27.39
C ASP A 15 15.69 -3.19 -27.91
N PHE A 16 15.30 -4.42 -27.52
CA PHE A 16 16.02 -5.68 -27.80
C PHE A 16 15.08 -6.68 -28.48
N SER A 17 15.61 -7.44 -29.43
CA SER A 17 14.90 -8.55 -30.07
C SER A 17 14.64 -9.72 -29.11
N ALA A 18 13.89 -10.74 -29.54
CA ALA A 18 13.60 -11.90 -28.71
C ALA A 18 14.87 -12.69 -28.36
N GLU A 19 15.76 -12.92 -29.34
CA GLU A 19 17.02 -13.64 -29.13
C GLU A 19 17.93 -12.92 -28.13
N LYS A 20 18.12 -11.59 -28.32
CA LYS A 20 18.92 -10.76 -27.42
C LYS A 20 18.38 -10.75 -25.99
N LYS A 21 17.06 -10.84 -25.80
CA LYS A 21 16.45 -10.99 -24.48
C LYS A 21 16.81 -12.32 -23.85
N THR A 22 16.63 -13.43 -24.58
CA THR A 22 17.00 -14.77 -24.10
C THR A 22 18.48 -14.83 -23.70
N TRP A 23 19.35 -14.18 -24.48
CA TRP A 23 20.76 -14.07 -24.16
C TRP A 23 21.02 -13.23 -22.90
N LEU A 24 20.34 -12.09 -22.73
CA LEU A 24 20.44 -11.32 -21.47
C LEU A 24 19.98 -12.16 -20.26
N GLU A 25 18.94 -13.00 -20.39
CA GLU A 25 18.48 -13.83 -19.27
C GLU A 25 19.57 -14.77 -18.71
N THR A 26 20.62 -15.12 -19.47
CA THR A 26 21.71 -15.99 -18.98
C THR A 26 22.59 -15.33 -17.91
N PHE A 27 22.62 -14.00 -17.82
CA PHE A 27 23.41 -13.27 -16.81
C PHE A 27 22.57 -12.87 -15.59
N HIS A 28 21.31 -13.31 -15.51
CA HIS A 28 20.44 -12.94 -14.40
C HIS A 28 21.00 -13.39 -13.05
N GLN A 29 21.53 -14.61 -12.96
CA GLN A 29 22.07 -15.14 -11.71
C GLN A 29 23.27 -14.32 -11.22
N GLU A 30 24.20 -13.96 -12.10
CA GLU A 30 25.35 -13.11 -11.77
C GLU A 30 24.91 -11.74 -11.24
N LEU A 31 23.82 -11.18 -11.78
CA LEU A 31 23.25 -9.95 -11.26
C LEU A 31 22.71 -10.12 -9.84
N VAL A 32 21.99 -11.22 -9.57
CA VAL A 32 21.49 -11.53 -8.22
C VAL A 32 22.66 -11.68 -7.24
N ASP A 33 23.71 -12.37 -7.64
CA ASP A 33 24.91 -12.61 -6.83
C ASP A 33 25.66 -11.29 -6.54
N ALA A 34 25.63 -10.33 -7.47
CA ALA A 34 26.14 -8.97 -7.28
C ALA A 34 25.19 -8.05 -6.46
N GLY A 35 24.12 -8.58 -5.89
CA GLY A 35 23.19 -7.84 -5.05
C GLY A 35 22.15 -7.04 -5.84
N PHE A 36 21.85 -7.40 -7.09
CA PHE A 36 20.76 -6.76 -7.84
C PHE A 36 19.43 -6.90 -7.09
N GLY A 37 18.83 -5.76 -6.74
CA GLY A 37 17.56 -5.71 -5.98
C GLY A 37 17.73 -5.71 -4.46
N VAL A 38 18.95 -5.84 -3.95
CA VAL A 38 19.28 -5.74 -2.52
C VAL A 38 19.73 -4.32 -2.19
N LYS A 39 19.31 -3.77 -1.05
CA LYS A 39 19.75 -2.45 -0.58
C LYS A 39 21.25 -2.49 -0.30
N GLY A 40 22.03 -1.71 -1.04
CA GLY A 40 23.50 -1.67 -0.92
C GLY A 40 24.26 -2.60 -1.87
N GLY A 41 23.56 -3.37 -2.72
CA GLY A 41 24.21 -4.10 -3.80
C GLY A 41 24.70 -3.18 -4.92
N ASP A 42 25.80 -3.55 -5.57
CA ASP A 42 26.36 -2.83 -6.72
C ASP A 42 26.38 -3.74 -7.96
N PRO A 43 25.29 -3.77 -8.76
CA PRO A 43 25.24 -4.52 -10.00
C PRO A 43 26.01 -3.82 -11.14
N GLY A 44 26.61 -2.65 -10.91
CA GLY A 44 27.34 -1.88 -11.91
C GLY A 44 28.40 -2.69 -12.67
N PRO A 45 29.31 -3.39 -11.97
CA PRO A 45 30.33 -4.22 -12.61
C PRO A 45 29.75 -5.32 -13.51
N VAL A 46 28.62 -5.93 -13.12
CA VAL A 46 27.97 -6.97 -13.93
C VAL A 46 27.39 -6.36 -15.20
N TYR A 47 26.75 -5.19 -15.13
CA TYR A 47 26.29 -4.50 -16.34
C TYR A 47 27.43 -4.14 -17.29
N ASP A 48 28.61 -3.80 -16.75
CA ASP A 48 29.78 -3.57 -17.57
C ASP A 48 30.23 -4.83 -18.30
N THR A 49 30.33 -5.96 -17.58
CA THR A 49 30.61 -7.29 -18.17
C THR A 49 29.59 -7.64 -19.23
N VAL A 50 28.29 -7.63 -18.91
CA VAL A 50 27.20 -7.98 -19.85
C VAL A 50 27.26 -7.12 -21.10
N THR A 51 27.48 -5.81 -20.96
CA THR A 51 27.57 -4.92 -22.12
C THR A 51 28.81 -5.22 -22.97
N THR A 52 29.94 -5.63 -22.37
CA THR A 52 31.15 -6.01 -23.13
C THR A 52 30.88 -7.26 -23.93
N HIS A 53 30.32 -8.29 -23.28
CA HIS A 53 29.93 -9.52 -23.96
C HIS A 53 28.88 -9.27 -25.04
N PHE A 54 27.94 -8.33 -24.82
CA PHE A 54 26.94 -7.96 -25.81
C PHE A 54 27.60 -7.35 -27.05
N VAL A 55 28.54 -6.42 -26.88
CA VAL A 55 29.27 -5.79 -27.99
C VAL A 55 30.13 -6.81 -28.75
N LEU A 56 30.79 -7.74 -28.04
CA LEU A 56 31.56 -8.80 -28.68
C LEU A 56 30.68 -9.73 -29.51
N ARG A 57 29.48 -10.04 -29.03
CA ARG A 57 28.56 -10.98 -29.67
C ARG A 57 27.75 -10.36 -30.81
N TYR A 58 27.24 -9.15 -30.61
CA TYR A 58 26.24 -8.51 -31.50
C TYR A 58 26.75 -7.23 -32.17
N GLY A 59 27.98 -6.80 -31.87
CA GLY A 59 28.53 -5.54 -32.34
C GLY A 59 27.96 -4.32 -31.62
N LEU A 60 28.39 -3.13 -32.07
CA LEU A 60 27.98 -1.83 -31.52
C LEU A 60 26.96 -1.09 -32.41
N GLU A 61 26.52 -1.69 -33.51
CA GLU A 61 25.67 -1.01 -34.49
C GLU A 61 24.21 -0.92 -34.02
N GLU A 62 23.65 0.31 -34.08
CA GLU A 62 22.23 0.55 -33.84
C GLU A 62 21.42 0.36 -35.14
N PRO A 63 20.13 -0.03 -35.06
CA PRO A 63 19.34 -0.24 -33.84
C PRO A 63 19.52 -1.64 -33.23
N PHE A 64 19.70 -1.69 -31.91
CA PHE A 64 19.85 -2.95 -31.16
C PHE A 64 18.62 -3.89 -31.24
N GLY A 65 17.47 -3.37 -31.69
CA GLY A 65 16.23 -4.14 -31.89
C GLY A 65 16.15 -4.89 -33.22
N ARG A 66 17.09 -4.68 -34.16
CA ARG A 66 17.19 -5.52 -35.37
C ARG A 66 18.02 -6.76 -35.07
N ASP A 67 17.53 -7.90 -35.50
CA ASP A 67 18.34 -9.10 -35.61
C ASP A 67 19.25 -8.90 -36.81
N VAL A 68 20.55 -8.74 -36.54
CA VAL A 68 21.56 -8.97 -37.55
C VAL A 68 21.47 -10.47 -37.80
N GLY A 69 21.13 -10.90 -39.02
CA GLY A 69 20.79 -12.30 -39.33
C GLY A 69 21.78 -13.31 -38.74
N ASP A 70 21.34 -14.56 -38.59
CA ASP A 70 22.01 -15.62 -37.83
C ASP A 70 23.53 -15.40 -37.74
N PRO A 71 24.08 -15.23 -36.52
CA PRO A 71 25.51 -15.06 -36.38
C PRO A 71 26.20 -16.17 -37.16
N PRO A 72 27.30 -15.88 -37.88
CA PRO A 72 28.01 -16.89 -38.66
C PRO A 72 28.14 -18.18 -37.82
N PRO A 73 27.84 -19.37 -38.38
CA PRO A 73 27.79 -20.62 -37.60
C PRO A 73 29.09 -20.94 -36.85
N ASP A 74 30.18 -20.23 -37.17
CA ASP A 74 31.50 -20.30 -36.55
C ASP A 74 31.82 -19.15 -35.57
N VAL A 75 30.84 -18.37 -35.10
CA VAL A 75 31.08 -17.51 -33.93
C VAL A 75 31.01 -18.41 -32.69
N PRO A 76 32.16 -18.81 -32.09
CA PRO A 76 32.12 -19.64 -30.90
C PRO A 76 31.28 -18.94 -29.83
N ALA A 77 30.54 -19.72 -29.04
CA ALA A 77 29.99 -19.22 -27.79
C ALA A 77 31.11 -18.42 -27.10
N PRO A 78 30.82 -17.17 -26.64
CA PRO A 78 31.88 -16.31 -26.13
C PRO A 78 32.66 -17.13 -25.11
N PRO A 79 34.01 -17.15 -25.19
CA PRO A 79 34.78 -17.89 -24.22
C PRO A 79 34.35 -17.38 -22.85
N VAL A 80 33.90 -18.29 -21.99
CA VAL A 80 33.55 -17.98 -20.59
C VAL A 80 34.74 -17.29 -19.89
N ASN A 81 35.94 -17.42 -20.47
CA ASN A 81 37.15 -16.71 -20.12
C ASN A 81 37.67 -15.82 -21.27
N VAL A 82 37.01 -14.69 -21.54
CA VAL A 82 37.71 -13.56 -22.19
C VAL A 82 38.84 -13.15 -21.25
N SER A 83 40.06 -12.98 -21.75
CA SER A 83 41.19 -12.64 -20.89
C SER A 83 40.97 -11.27 -20.23
N GLU A 84 41.45 -11.09 -18.99
CA GLU A 84 41.36 -9.79 -18.30
C GLU A 84 42.04 -8.67 -19.10
N ALA A 85 43.04 -8.99 -19.92
CA ALA A 85 43.70 -8.05 -20.82
C ALA A 85 42.76 -7.55 -21.95
N GLU A 86 42.05 -8.46 -22.63
CA GLU A 86 41.08 -8.09 -23.67
C GLU A 86 39.89 -7.32 -23.10
N LYS A 87 39.43 -7.68 -21.89
CA LYS A 87 38.40 -6.92 -21.18
C LYS A 87 38.86 -5.50 -20.88
N ALA A 88 40.11 -5.31 -20.42
CA ALA A 88 40.67 -4.01 -20.09
C ALA A 88 40.81 -3.11 -21.33
N ASP A 89 41.31 -3.65 -22.45
CA ASP A 89 41.47 -2.91 -23.71
C ASP A 89 40.11 -2.50 -24.30
N HIS A 90 39.14 -3.42 -24.30
CA HIS A 90 37.77 -3.08 -24.70
C HIS A 90 37.14 -2.04 -23.77
N LEU A 91 37.32 -2.14 -22.45
CA LEU A 91 36.78 -1.16 -21.49
C LEU A 91 37.42 0.23 -21.68
N ALA A 92 38.71 0.30 -21.99
CA ALA A 92 39.43 1.54 -22.27
C ALA A 92 38.97 2.19 -23.59
N ALA A 93 38.76 1.41 -24.65
CA ALA A 93 38.18 1.89 -25.91
C ALA A 93 36.72 2.34 -25.72
N ARG A 94 35.97 1.64 -24.84
CA ARG A 94 34.55 1.83 -24.57
C ARG A 94 34.23 3.14 -23.83
N LYS A 95 35.11 3.62 -22.95
CA LYS A 95 34.97 4.94 -22.30
C LYS A 95 34.92 6.11 -23.30
N LYS A 96 35.31 5.90 -24.56
CA LYS A 96 35.30 6.93 -25.61
C LYS A 96 34.06 6.88 -26.53
N LEU A 97 33.19 5.86 -26.43
CA LEU A 97 32.08 5.66 -27.36
C LEU A 97 30.72 5.89 -26.68
N ARG A 98 30.06 7.00 -27.04
CA ARG A 98 28.69 7.36 -26.61
C ARG A 98 27.70 6.19 -26.77
N THR A 99 27.85 5.41 -27.83
CA THR A 99 26.97 4.27 -28.15
C THR A 99 27.05 3.14 -27.12
N ALA A 100 28.23 2.85 -26.58
CA ALA A 100 28.39 1.79 -25.59
C ALA A 100 27.79 2.18 -24.23
N TRP A 101 27.88 3.47 -23.88
CA TRP A 101 27.21 4.01 -22.71
C TRP A 101 25.68 3.93 -22.86
N ILE A 102 25.14 4.28 -24.04
CA ILE A 102 23.70 4.12 -24.32
C ILE A 102 23.26 2.66 -24.18
N LEU A 103 24.04 1.71 -24.71
CA LEU A 103 23.76 0.28 -24.59
C LEU A 103 23.75 -0.18 -23.13
N PHE A 104 24.74 0.25 -22.32
CA PHE A 104 24.78 -0.03 -20.89
C PHE A 104 23.48 0.39 -20.19
N PHE A 105 23.00 1.61 -20.43
CA PHE A 105 21.74 2.07 -19.84
C PHE A 105 20.52 1.29 -20.34
N LYS A 106 20.49 0.91 -21.62
CA LYS A 106 19.41 0.08 -22.18
C LYS A 106 19.37 -1.30 -21.52
N ILE A 107 20.53 -1.94 -21.34
CA ILE A 107 20.64 -3.25 -20.65
C ILE A 107 20.21 -3.11 -19.18
N ALA A 108 20.75 -2.13 -18.45
CA ALA A 108 20.40 -1.92 -17.05
C ALA A 108 18.89 -1.62 -16.87
N ASN A 109 18.31 -0.79 -17.74
CA ASN A 109 16.88 -0.48 -17.71
C ASN A 109 16.03 -1.70 -18.06
N TRP A 110 16.48 -2.56 -18.98
CA TRP A 110 15.80 -3.81 -19.29
C TRP A 110 15.75 -4.74 -18.07
N TYR A 111 16.87 -4.96 -17.38
CA TYR A 111 16.88 -5.76 -16.15
C TYR A 111 16.00 -5.18 -15.04
N ARG A 112 16.04 -3.85 -14.84
CA ARG A 112 15.14 -3.19 -13.88
C ARG A 112 13.67 -3.37 -14.27
N ALA A 113 13.33 -3.15 -15.54
CA ALA A 113 11.95 -3.32 -16.01
C ALA A 113 11.47 -4.78 -15.92
N ARG A 114 12.35 -5.74 -16.18
CA ARG A 114 12.06 -7.18 -16.22
C ARG A 114 11.97 -7.80 -14.81
N TYR A 115 12.88 -7.43 -13.91
CA TYR A 115 13.08 -8.11 -12.63
C TYR A 115 12.89 -7.21 -11.40
N ARG A 116 13.16 -5.90 -11.49
CA ARG A 116 12.91 -4.96 -10.37
C ARG A 116 11.44 -4.60 -10.26
N ASN A 117 10.72 -4.59 -11.39
CA ASN A 117 9.27 -4.62 -11.38
C ASN A 117 8.79 -6.04 -11.04
N LYS A 118 8.99 -6.47 -9.78
CA LYS A 118 7.87 -7.15 -9.12
C LYS A 118 6.72 -6.19 -9.34
N LYS A 119 5.72 -6.57 -10.14
CA LYS A 119 4.46 -5.84 -10.18
C LYS A 119 4.15 -5.57 -8.72
N ILE A 120 4.28 -4.34 -8.22
CA ILE A 120 3.64 -3.94 -6.96
C ILE A 120 2.25 -4.44 -7.20
N HIS A 121 1.89 -5.53 -6.52
CA HIS A 121 0.85 -6.42 -7.00
C HIS A 121 -0.35 -5.52 -7.18
N SER A 122 -0.69 -5.15 -8.41
CA SER A 122 -1.86 -4.31 -8.63
C SER A 122 -3.07 -5.11 -8.18
N GLY A 123 -2.95 -6.44 -8.18
CA GLY A 123 -3.80 -7.39 -7.47
C GLY A 123 -3.74 -7.33 -5.93
N ALA A 124 -2.63 -7.01 -5.28
CA ALA A 124 -2.55 -6.86 -3.82
C ALA A 124 -3.06 -5.49 -3.38
N ILE A 125 -2.76 -4.39 -4.10
CA ILE A 125 -3.42 -3.11 -3.83
C ILE A 125 -4.91 -3.21 -4.18
N LYS A 126 -5.29 -3.87 -5.28
CA LYS A 126 -6.71 -4.13 -5.58
C LYS A 126 -7.35 -5.10 -4.58
N SER A 127 -6.61 -6.07 -4.03
CA SER A 127 -7.06 -6.95 -2.95
C SER A 127 -7.24 -6.14 -1.69
N ILE A 128 -6.23 -5.42 -1.21
CA ILE A 128 -6.32 -4.49 -0.07
C ILE A 128 -7.47 -3.50 -0.25
N LEU A 129 -7.69 -2.94 -1.44
CA LEU A 129 -8.80 -2.04 -1.73
C LEU A 129 -10.15 -2.78 -1.82
N ALA A 130 -10.19 -4.02 -2.31
CA ALA A 130 -11.39 -4.86 -2.33
C ALA A 130 -11.74 -5.35 -0.92
N ASP A 131 -10.75 -5.70 -0.12
CA ASP A 131 -10.79 -6.08 1.29
C ASP A 131 -11.19 -4.86 2.13
N MET A 132 -10.64 -3.68 1.86
CA MET A 132 -11.08 -2.42 2.46
C MET A 132 -12.52 -2.09 2.07
N ARG A 133 -12.92 -2.30 0.81
CA ARG A 133 -14.32 -2.15 0.38
C ARG A 133 -15.23 -3.14 1.10
N ALA A 134 -14.82 -4.41 1.21
CA ALA A 134 -15.52 -5.44 1.95
C ALA A 134 -15.63 -5.08 3.44
N MET A 135 -14.57 -4.53 4.03
CA MET A 135 -14.51 -4.04 5.41
C MET A 135 -15.31 -2.74 5.64
N SER A 136 -15.56 -1.94 4.61
CA SER A 136 -16.37 -0.71 4.68
C SER A 136 -17.85 -0.92 4.32
N GLY A 137 -18.20 -2.10 3.81
CA GLY A 137 -19.56 -2.49 3.43
C GLY A 137 -20.26 -3.33 4.50
N ALA A 138 -21.06 -4.31 4.07
CA ALA A 138 -21.86 -5.17 4.95
C ALA A 138 -21.05 -5.93 6.03
N ASN A 139 -19.73 -6.09 5.84
CA ASN A 139 -18.85 -6.79 6.79
C ASN A 139 -18.08 -5.84 7.72
N ALA A 140 -18.43 -4.55 7.73
CA ALA A 140 -17.90 -3.58 8.69
C ALA A 140 -18.36 -3.94 10.11
N ARG A 141 -17.50 -3.72 11.11
CA ARG A 141 -17.89 -3.88 12.51
C ARG A 141 -19.10 -2.97 12.80
N PRO A 142 -20.23 -3.51 13.26
CA PRO A 142 -21.42 -2.71 13.56
C PRO A 142 -21.09 -1.58 14.53
N ARG A 143 -21.43 -0.36 14.13
CA ARG A 143 -21.29 0.83 14.98
C ARG A 143 -22.53 0.95 15.86
N ARG A 144 -22.32 1.30 17.13
CA ARG A 144 -23.44 1.64 18.02
C ARG A 144 -24.16 2.85 17.46
N GLN A 145 -25.46 2.72 17.22
CA GLN A 145 -26.28 3.84 16.75
C GLN A 145 -26.55 4.79 17.91
N LEU A 146 -26.55 6.10 17.61
CA LEU A 146 -26.97 7.09 18.60
C LEU A 146 -28.48 6.91 18.88
N PRO A 147 -28.92 6.96 20.14
CA PRO A 147 -30.33 6.78 20.51
C PRO A 147 -31.28 7.70 19.73
N ALA A 148 -30.92 8.99 19.56
CA ALA A 148 -31.71 9.94 18.77
C ALA A 148 -31.86 9.53 17.27
N VAL A 149 -30.84 8.88 16.70
CA VAL A 149 -30.88 8.38 15.32
C VAL A 149 -31.81 7.17 15.24
N LEU A 150 -31.76 6.26 16.23
CA LEU A 150 -32.69 5.14 16.31
C LEU A 150 -34.13 5.61 16.53
N TYR A 151 -34.35 6.57 17.43
CA TYR A 151 -35.63 7.24 17.67
C TYR A 151 -36.21 7.79 16.36
N SER A 152 -35.41 8.54 15.60
CA SER A 152 -35.83 9.02 14.29
C SER A 152 -36.23 7.86 13.39
N LYS A 153 -35.42 6.81 13.27
CA LYS A 153 -35.73 5.67 12.40
C LYS A 153 -37.06 5.00 12.76
N LEU A 154 -37.35 4.81 14.04
CA LEU A 154 -38.54 4.11 14.52
C LEU A 154 -39.80 5.00 14.54
N HIS A 155 -39.64 6.29 14.84
CA HIS A 155 -40.77 7.19 15.13
C HIS A 155 -40.89 8.38 14.18
N TYR A 156 -40.10 8.44 13.09
CA TYR A 156 -40.22 9.52 12.12
C TYR A 156 -41.64 9.67 11.56
N PRO A 157 -42.32 8.60 11.08
CA PRO A 157 -43.64 8.77 10.45
C PRO A 157 -44.73 9.22 11.41
N THR A 158 -44.65 8.79 12.68
CA THR A 158 -45.73 8.94 13.66
C THR A 158 -45.55 10.15 14.56
N ARG A 159 -44.33 10.46 15.01
CA ARG A 159 -44.06 11.54 15.97
C ARG A 159 -43.41 12.76 15.34
N ILE A 160 -42.41 12.55 14.50
CA ILE A 160 -41.54 13.65 14.02
C ILE A 160 -42.14 14.31 12.78
N LYS A 161 -42.51 13.52 11.76
CA LYS A 161 -42.94 14.02 10.44
C LYS A 161 -44.14 14.96 10.52
N PRO A 162 -45.24 14.67 11.25
CA PRO A 162 -46.38 15.58 11.30
C PRO A 162 -46.03 16.95 11.91
N ARG A 163 -45.22 16.94 12.98
CA ARG A 163 -44.75 18.16 13.64
C ARG A 163 -43.77 18.94 12.75
N PHE A 164 -42.85 18.22 12.11
CA PHE A 164 -41.86 18.81 11.20
C PHE A 164 -42.51 19.43 9.96
N ASP A 165 -43.47 18.74 9.34
CA ASP A 165 -44.17 19.25 8.16
C ASP A 165 -44.96 20.52 8.50
N THR A 166 -45.62 20.55 9.67
CA THR A 166 -46.31 21.74 10.18
C THR A 166 -45.34 22.92 10.35
N MET A 167 -44.19 22.69 11.00
CA MET A 167 -43.14 23.70 11.13
C MET A 167 -42.59 24.13 9.76
N TRP A 168 -42.33 23.18 8.86
CA TRP A 168 -41.79 23.43 7.54
C TRP A 168 -42.74 24.23 6.66
N ASP A 169 -44.04 23.94 6.72
CA ASP A 169 -45.06 24.67 5.96
C ASP A 169 -45.11 26.15 6.33
N SER A 170 -44.78 26.51 7.57
CA SER A 170 -44.63 27.90 8.00
C SER A 170 -43.33 28.58 7.53
N LEU A 171 -42.26 27.81 7.32
CA LEU A 171 -40.92 28.33 7.03
C LEU A 171 -40.53 28.26 5.54
N LYS A 172 -41.20 27.41 4.75
CA LYS A 172 -40.85 27.15 3.34
C LYS A 172 -40.93 28.37 2.43
N ALA A 173 -41.68 29.41 2.81
CA ALA A 173 -41.77 30.65 2.04
C ALA A 173 -40.52 31.55 2.20
N THR A 174 -39.83 31.45 3.34
CA THR A 174 -38.67 32.30 3.67
C THR A 174 -37.35 31.55 3.61
N THR A 175 -37.39 30.22 3.76
CA THR A 175 -36.21 29.38 3.90
C THR A 175 -35.93 28.60 2.61
N PRO A 176 -34.69 28.61 2.08
CA PRO A 176 -34.34 27.81 0.91
C PRO A 176 -34.54 26.30 1.12
N ASP A 177 -35.04 25.60 0.10
CA ASP A 177 -35.34 24.16 0.17
C ASP A 177 -34.11 23.29 0.52
N LYS A 178 -32.91 23.75 0.14
CA LYS A 178 -31.62 23.12 0.50
C LYS A 178 -31.38 23.03 2.02
N GLU A 179 -32.01 23.90 2.81
CA GLU A 179 -31.86 23.93 4.28
C GLU A 179 -32.83 22.97 4.98
N ARG A 180 -33.83 22.43 4.26
CA ARG A 180 -34.85 21.53 4.81
C ARG A 180 -34.24 20.33 5.52
N ILE A 181 -33.19 19.73 4.95
CA ILE A 181 -32.52 18.56 5.52
C ILE A 181 -31.78 18.93 6.82
N ALA A 182 -31.07 20.05 6.83
CA ALA A 182 -30.37 20.49 8.03
C ALA A 182 -31.36 20.81 9.17
N LEU A 183 -32.50 21.44 8.82
CA LEU A 183 -33.58 21.72 9.77
C LEU A 183 -34.27 20.45 10.26
N SER A 184 -34.51 19.46 9.41
CA SER A 184 -35.11 18.19 9.84
C SER A 184 -34.19 17.44 10.81
N CYS A 185 -32.87 17.42 10.55
CA CYS A 185 -31.91 16.84 11.48
C CYS A 185 -31.94 17.53 12.84
N LYS A 186 -31.94 18.87 12.89
CA LYS A 186 -32.05 19.63 14.15
C LYS A 186 -33.37 19.37 14.88
N PHE A 187 -34.46 19.32 14.13
CA PHE A 187 -35.80 19.11 14.67
C PHE A 187 -35.94 17.72 15.31
N VAL A 188 -35.34 16.68 14.73
CA VAL A 188 -35.27 15.34 15.34
C VAL A 188 -34.66 15.38 16.74
N TYR A 189 -33.55 16.12 16.93
CA TYR A 189 -32.91 16.25 18.25
C TYR A 189 -33.79 17.04 19.22
N THR A 190 -34.48 18.09 18.75
CA THR A 190 -35.43 18.83 19.59
C THR A 190 -36.57 17.92 20.06
N CYS A 191 -37.15 17.13 19.17
CA CYS A 191 -38.17 16.15 19.56
C CYS A 191 -37.61 15.11 20.54
N TRP A 192 -36.39 14.62 20.33
CA TRP A 192 -35.75 13.67 21.24
C TRP A 192 -35.54 14.25 22.64
N ASP A 193 -35.10 15.49 22.75
CA ASP A 193 -34.87 16.16 24.05
C ASP A 193 -36.18 16.44 24.80
N GLU A 194 -37.29 16.62 24.08
CA GLU A 194 -38.64 16.76 24.65
C GLU A 194 -39.26 15.44 25.12
N GLU A 195 -38.72 14.29 24.71
CA GLU A 195 -39.25 12.99 25.14
C GLU A 195 -38.98 12.73 26.63
N THR A 196 -39.88 11.96 27.24
CA THR A 196 -39.75 11.58 28.65
C THR A 196 -38.49 10.75 28.89
N GLU A 197 -37.90 10.89 30.08
CA GLU A 197 -36.71 10.13 30.48
C GLU A 197 -36.92 8.61 30.39
N GLU A 198 -38.12 8.13 30.73
CA GLU A 198 -38.47 6.70 30.64
C GLU A 198 -38.45 6.22 29.19
N PHE A 199 -39.01 7.00 28.27
CA PHE A 199 -39.01 6.66 26.85
C PHE A 199 -37.60 6.74 26.24
N ARG A 200 -36.80 7.74 26.61
CA ARG A 200 -35.41 7.84 26.18
C ARG A 200 -34.58 6.64 26.65
N ARG A 201 -34.75 6.21 27.89
CA ARG A 201 -34.10 4.99 28.43
C ARG A 201 -34.51 3.74 27.68
N ASP A 202 -35.78 3.62 27.30
CA ASP A 202 -36.25 2.48 26.51
C ASP A 202 -35.58 2.43 25.12
N ILE A 203 -35.52 3.57 24.41
CA ILE A 203 -34.82 3.66 23.12
C ILE A 203 -33.31 3.41 23.27
N GLU A 204 -32.68 3.90 24.34
CA GLU A 204 -31.27 3.61 24.63
C GLU A 204 -31.02 2.10 24.83
N LYS A 205 -31.91 1.43 25.57
CA LYS A 205 -31.86 -0.02 25.76
C LYS A 205 -32.04 -0.76 24.43
N GLN A 206 -33.01 -0.36 23.60
CA GLN A 206 -33.19 -0.94 22.27
C GLN A 206 -31.96 -0.73 21.36
N ALA A 207 -31.32 0.45 21.41
CA ALA A 207 -30.11 0.73 20.65
C ALA A 207 -28.94 -0.16 21.07
N GLU A 208 -28.79 -0.42 22.38
CA GLU A 208 -27.79 -1.33 22.91
C GLU A 208 -28.09 -2.79 22.51
N GLU A 209 -29.34 -3.22 22.60
CA GLU A 209 -29.75 -4.57 22.21
C GLU A 209 -29.52 -4.83 20.71
N GLN A 210 -29.88 -3.87 19.85
CA GLN A 210 -29.61 -3.95 18.41
C GLN A 210 -28.11 -3.95 18.12
N HIS A 211 -27.32 -3.14 18.82
CA HIS A 211 -25.87 -3.13 18.65
C HIS A 211 -25.24 -4.46 19.07
N ARG A 212 -25.66 -5.00 20.22
CA ARG A 212 -25.19 -6.30 20.73
C ARG A 212 -25.52 -7.43 19.75
N ALA A 213 -26.77 -7.52 19.30
CA ALA A 213 -27.20 -8.55 18.34
C ALA A 213 -26.42 -8.47 17.02
N ALA A 214 -26.27 -7.26 16.46
CA ALA A 214 -25.48 -7.06 15.25
C ALA A 214 -24.00 -7.43 15.46
N LEU A 215 -23.43 -7.12 16.63
CA LEU A 215 -22.04 -7.44 16.96
C LEU A 215 -21.84 -8.95 17.10
N GLU A 216 -22.80 -9.68 17.66
CA GLU A 216 -22.80 -11.14 17.75
C GLU A 216 -22.86 -11.78 16.37
N GLU A 217 -23.77 -11.33 15.51
CA GLU A 217 -23.87 -11.78 14.11
C GLU A 217 -22.58 -11.51 13.33
N TRP A 218 -22.02 -10.30 13.49
CA TRP A 218 -20.75 -9.93 12.86
C TRP A 218 -19.58 -10.78 13.35
N ARG A 219 -19.55 -11.14 14.64
CA ARG A 219 -18.54 -12.04 15.21
C ARG A 219 -18.71 -13.47 14.69
N ALA A 220 -19.94 -13.97 14.61
CA ALA A 220 -20.23 -15.32 14.11
C ALA A 220 -19.83 -15.48 12.63
N GLY A 221 -19.97 -14.43 11.83
CA GLY A 221 -19.57 -14.41 10.42
C GLY A 221 -18.07 -14.24 10.15
N ARG A 222 -17.23 -14.12 11.19
CA ARG A 222 -15.78 -14.01 11.04
C ARG A 222 -15.08 -15.18 11.71
N GLU A 223 -14.33 -15.94 10.92
CA GLU A 223 -13.18 -16.67 11.43
C GLU A 223 -12.19 -15.63 11.94
N ALA A 224 -12.19 -15.37 13.23
CA ALA A 224 -11.05 -14.71 13.84
C ALA A 224 -9.85 -15.62 13.59
N PRO A 225 -8.75 -15.13 12.98
CA PRO A 225 -7.51 -15.90 12.94
C PRO A 225 -7.23 -16.38 14.36
N GLU A 226 -6.81 -17.65 14.51
CA GLU A 226 -6.42 -18.16 15.82
C GLU A 226 -5.46 -17.14 16.45
N ALA A 227 -5.83 -16.63 17.62
CA ALA A 227 -5.16 -15.52 18.28
C ALA A 227 -3.87 -15.99 18.95
N SER A 228 -2.99 -16.63 18.18
CA SER A 228 -1.68 -17.08 18.64
C SER A 228 -0.69 -15.91 18.56
N ALA A 229 0.33 -15.95 19.43
CA ALA A 229 1.40 -14.95 19.42
C ALA A 229 2.11 -14.90 18.07
N GLU A 230 2.29 -16.05 17.42
CA GLU A 230 2.92 -16.19 16.11
C GLU A 230 2.12 -15.48 15.01
N VAL A 231 0.79 -15.62 15.01
CA VAL A 231 -0.08 -14.95 14.03
C VAL A 231 -0.01 -13.43 14.18
N TYR A 232 0.01 -12.91 15.42
CA TYR A 232 0.18 -11.48 15.65
C TYR A 232 1.56 -10.98 15.25
N HIS A 233 2.61 -11.75 15.55
CA HIS A 233 3.98 -11.40 15.16
C HIS A 233 4.13 -11.39 13.64
N GLU A 234 3.65 -12.42 12.95
CA GLU A 234 3.65 -12.49 11.48
C GLU A 234 2.85 -11.33 10.87
N ALA A 235 1.68 -10.99 11.42
CA ALA A 235 0.90 -9.85 10.95
C ALA A 235 1.65 -8.52 11.11
N LEU A 236 2.41 -8.34 12.21
CA LEU A 236 3.25 -7.16 12.45
C LEU A 236 4.46 -7.11 11.51
N GLU A 237 5.15 -8.23 11.27
CA GLU A 237 6.26 -8.31 10.31
C GLU A 237 5.79 -8.01 8.89
N ASN A 238 4.59 -8.50 8.53
CA ASN A 238 3.96 -8.23 7.24
C ASN A 238 3.41 -6.80 7.11
N LEU A 239 3.42 -5.98 8.17
CA LEU A 239 2.95 -4.61 8.13
C LEU A 239 3.71 -3.77 7.10
N ASN A 240 5.01 -4.00 6.90
CA ASN A 240 5.76 -3.27 5.87
C ASN A 240 5.36 -3.70 4.46
N THR A 241 5.11 -5.00 4.24
CA THR A 241 4.72 -5.56 2.95
C THR A 241 3.37 -5.00 2.47
N VAL A 242 2.42 -4.83 3.38
CA VAL A 242 1.06 -4.35 3.09
C VAL A 242 0.93 -2.84 3.28
N GLY A 243 1.58 -2.31 4.31
CA GLY A 243 1.49 -0.93 4.75
C GLY A 243 2.14 0.04 3.78
N ILE A 244 3.32 -0.26 3.23
CA ILE A 244 4.03 0.65 2.32
C ILE A 244 3.18 0.94 1.07
N PRO A 245 2.69 -0.08 0.32
CA PRO A 245 1.82 0.17 -0.83
C PRO A 245 0.54 0.94 -0.48
N LEU A 246 -0.01 0.73 0.72
CA LEU A 246 -1.21 1.43 1.18
C LEU A 246 -0.93 2.91 1.44
N VAL A 247 0.11 3.24 2.20
CA VAL A 247 0.44 4.64 2.51
C VAL A 247 0.90 5.39 1.25
N ASP A 248 1.61 4.73 0.33
CA ASP A 248 1.98 5.32 -0.95
C ASP A 248 0.77 5.62 -1.82
N ALA A 249 -0.18 4.68 -1.92
CA ALA A 249 -1.42 4.91 -2.68
C ALA A 249 -2.26 6.04 -2.10
N LEU A 250 -2.33 6.15 -0.77
CA LEU A 250 -3.00 7.27 -0.09
C LEU A 250 -2.27 8.59 -0.35
N ALA A 251 -0.93 8.58 -0.27
CA ALA A 251 -0.11 9.76 -0.50
C ALA A 251 -0.26 10.30 -1.93
N GLU A 252 -0.19 9.42 -2.93
CA GLU A 252 -0.42 9.77 -4.34
C GLU A 252 -1.82 10.33 -4.57
N ARG A 253 -2.84 9.70 -3.97
CA ARG A 253 -4.24 10.09 -4.16
C ARG A 253 -4.57 11.45 -3.52
N LEU A 254 -3.98 11.74 -2.36
CA LEU A 254 -4.26 12.94 -1.58
C LEU A 254 -3.29 14.08 -1.88
N GLY A 255 -2.16 13.80 -2.53
CA GLY A 255 -1.07 14.77 -2.70
C GLY A 255 -0.44 15.15 -1.36
N MET A 256 -0.38 14.22 -0.41
CA MET A 256 0.10 14.44 0.96
C MET A 256 1.13 13.39 1.34
N HIS A 257 2.04 13.70 2.27
CA HIS A 257 2.88 12.67 2.89
C HIS A 257 2.05 11.92 3.93
N VAL A 258 2.02 10.58 3.85
CA VAL A 258 1.17 9.74 4.71
C VAL A 258 2.06 8.89 5.61
N VAL A 259 1.67 8.80 6.88
CA VAL A 259 2.32 7.92 7.87
C VAL A 259 1.25 7.05 8.50
N LEU A 260 1.47 5.74 8.50
CA LEU A 260 0.66 4.76 9.22
C LEU A 260 1.36 4.43 10.54
N LEU A 261 0.66 4.62 11.64
CA LEU A 261 1.14 4.35 12.99
C LEU A 261 0.27 3.26 13.62
N ALA A 262 0.88 2.15 14.02
CA ALA A 262 0.22 1.05 14.70
C ALA A 262 0.86 0.87 16.09
N VAL A 263 0.05 0.75 17.14
CA VAL A 263 0.51 0.56 18.51
C VAL A 263 -0.11 -0.70 19.10
N GLY A 264 0.71 -1.54 19.73
CA GLY A 264 0.25 -2.76 20.38
C GLY A 264 1.38 -3.60 20.95
N PRO A 265 1.06 -4.69 21.66
CA PRO A 265 2.07 -5.60 22.17
C PRO A 265 2.86 -6.25 21.03
N VAL A 266 4.18 -6.20 21.14
CA VAL A 266 5.13 -6.72 20.16
C VAL A 266 5.81 -7.97 20.73
N GLY A 267 5.62 -9.11 20.08
CA GLY A 267 6.16 -10.39 20.57
C GLY A 267 7.68 -10.43 20.69
N SER A 268 8.40 -9.84 19.74
CA SER A 268 9.87 -9.73 19.77
C SER A 268 10.41 -8.77 20.84
N GLU A 269 9.55 -7.97 21.47
CA GLU A 269 9.90 -7.08 22.58
C GLU A 269 9.30 -7.60 23.91
N GLY A 270 9.12 -8.92 24.01
CA GLY A 270 8.59 -9.56 25.22
C GLY A 270 7.14 -9.16 25.51
N GLY A 271 6.34 -8.89 24.47
CA GLY A 271 4.96 -8.45 24.63
C GLY A 271 4.81 -7.00 25.11
N GLN A 272 5.88 -6.20 25.10
CA GLN A 272 5.78 -4.78 25.41
C GLN A 272 4.96 -4.04 24.35
N VAL A 273 4.14 -3.09 24.80
CA VAL A 273 3.40 -2.21 23.89
C VAL A 273 4.41 -1.27 23.25
N ALA A 274 4.52 -1.33 21.92
CA ALA A 274 5.42 -0.49 21.15
C ALA A 274 4.74 0.05 19.89
N LEU A 275 5.35 1.09 19.31
CA LEU A 275 4.90 1.69 18.06
C LEU A 275 5.60 1.02 16.88
N ARG A 276 4.84 0.73 15.83
CA ARG A 276 5.33 0.41 14.49
C ARG A 276 4.82 1.46 13.52
N SER A 277 5.72 1.99 12.69
CA SER A 277 5.43 3.08 11.77
C SER A 277 5.83 2.72 10.35
N VAL A 278 4.95 3.02 9.39
CA VAL A 278 5.22 2.90 7.96
C VAL A 278 5.05 4.28 7.33
N PHE A 279 5.99 4.66 6.47
CA PHE A 279 6.02 5.97 5.83
C PHE A 279 5.84 5.80 4.33
N SER A 280 5.12 6.73 3.70
CA SER A 280 5.11 6.82 2.24
C SER A 280 6.49 7.25 1.74
N ASP A 281 7.03 6.55 0.75
CA ASP A 281 8.28 6.94 0.05
C ASP A 281 7.93 7.45 -1.35
N THR A 282 7.00 8.41 -1.40
CA THR A 282 6.49 8.90 -2.67
C THR A 282 7.58 9.69 -3.40
N ALA A 283 7.97 9.21 -4.58
CA ALA A 283 8.94 9.88 -5.44
C ALA A 283 8.44 11.29 -5.80
N GLY A 284 9.15 12.32 -5.33
CA GLY A 284 8.80 13.73 -5.57
C GLY A 284 8.90 14.63 -4.33
N GLY A 285 9.05 14.05 -3.14
CA GLY A 285 9.35 14.83 -1.93
C GLY A 285 10.71 15.54 -2.01
N LEU A 286 10.82 16.71 -1.36
CA LEU A 286 12.09 17.46 -1.23
C LEU A 286 13.21 16.65 -0.54
N THR A 287 12.83 15.62 0.24
CA THR A 287 13.76 14.74 0.95
C THR A 287 13.23 13.31 0.87
N SER A 288 14.12 12.34 0.67
CA SER A 288 13.82 10.90 0.81
C SER A 288 14.03 10.39 2.25
N LYS A 289 13.99 11.29 3.24
CA LYS A 289 14.19 10.96 4.65
C LYS A 289 12.85 10.65 5.31
N THR A 290 12.84 9.63 6.18
CA THR A 290 11.68 9.38 7.07
C THR A 290 11.57 10.47 8.13
N TRP A 291 10.42 10.56 8.81
CA TRP A 291 10.24 11.51 9.93
C TRP A 291 11.33 11.33 10.99
N ALA A 292 11.62 10.09 11.40
CA ALA A 292 12.66 9.80 12.37
C ALA A 292 14.08 10.25 11.93
N GLN A 293 14.34 10.30 10.63
CA GLN A 293 15.62 10.75 10.07
C GLN A 293 15.70 12.27 9.91
N LEU A 294 14.56 12.93 9.70
CA LEU A 294 14.48 14.38 9.52
C LEU A 294 14.38 15.11 10.87
N ASP A 295 13.57 14.59 11.78
CA ASP A 295 13.29 15.12 13.11
C ASP A 295 13.20 13.96 14.13
N HIS A 296 14.37 13.48 14.53
CA HIS A 296 14.49 12.38 15.49
C HIS A 296 13.83 12.73 16.83
N THR A 297 14.03 13.96 17.33
CA THR A 297 13.50 14.39 18.63
C THR A 297 11.97 14.43 18.63
N GLY A 298 11.35 15.02 17.62
CA GLY A 298 9.89 15.07 17.50
C GLY A 298 9.29 13.68 17.29
N PHE A 299 9.94 12.84 16.48
CA PHE A 299 9.50 11.45 16.30
C PHE A 299 9.52 10.65 17.60
N THR A 300 10.61 10.71 18.38
CA THR A 300 10.71 10.03 19.68
C THR A 300 9.69 10.56 20.69
N ALA A 301 9.39 11.86 20.68
CA ALA A 301 8.35 12.43 21.55
C ALA A 301 6.95 11.90 21.18
N MET A 302 6.65 11.85 19.87
CA MET A 302 5.41 11.28 19.35
C MET A 302 5.30 9.79 19.69
N GLU A 303 6.37 9.01 19.50
CA GLU A 303 6.42 7.59 19.81
C GLU A 303 6.08 7.33 21.28
N LYS A 304 6.71 8.04 22.22
CA LYS A 304 6.40 7.92 23.65
C LYS A 304 4.94 8.26 23.96
N SER A 305 4.40 9.28 23.30
CA SER A 305 3.01 9.70 23.50
C SER A 305 2.02 8.63 23.01
N ILE A 306 2.24 8.08 21.81
CA ILE A 306 1.35 7.05 21.24
C ILE A 306 1.49 5.73 22.00
N THR A 307 2.71 5.33 22.37
CA THR A 307 2.92 4.13 23.18
C THR A 307 2.21 4.23 24.53
N ARG A 308 2.30 5.37 25.21
CA ARG A 308 1.55 5.62 26.45
C ARG A 308 0.03 5.52 26.24
N TYR A 309 -0.49 6.09 25.17
CA TYR A 309 -1.89 5.96 24.78
C TYR A 309 -2.27 4.49 24.55
N GLY A 310 -1.43 3.74 23.81
CA GLY A 310 -1.60 2.32 23.54
C GLY A 310 -1.67 1.45 24.80
N CYS A 311 -0.85 1.74 25.81
CA CYS A 311 -0.89 1.03 27.11
C CYS A 311 -2.26 1.10 27.81
N GLY A 312 -3.13 2.06 27.46
CA GLY A 312 -4.49 2.12 27.99
C GLY A 312 -5.46 1.08 27.40
N PHE A 313 -5.09 0.40 26.32
CA PHE A 313 -5.96 -0.54 25.59
C PHE A 313 -5.61 -2.01 25.78
N PHE A 314 -4.44 -2.33 26.35
CA PHE A 314 -3.95 -3.69 26.48
C PHE A 314 -3.70 -4.03 27.95
N SER A 315 -4.30 -5.13 28.41
CA SER A 315 -4.05 -5.66 29.75
C SER A 315 -2.69 -6.37 29.80
N LYS A 316 -2.19 -6.62 31.02
CA LYS A 316 -0.98 -7.45 31.19
C LYS A 316 -1.16 -8.85 30.60
N ALA A 317 -2.36 -9.42 30.68
CA ALA A 317 -2.66 -10.72 30.11
C ALA A 317 -2.58 -10.69 28.58
N ASP A 318 -3.06 -9.61 27.94
CA ASP A 318 -2.94 -9.43 26.49
C ASP A 318 -1.47 -9.33 26.06
N CYS A 319 -0.65 -8.61 26.84
CA CYS A 319 0.77 -8.49 26.57
C CYS A 319 1.48 -9.85 26.66
N VAL A 320 1.21 -10.63 27.71
CA VAL A 320 1.78 -11.97 27.91
C VAL A 320 1.33 -12.93 26.80
N ALA A 321 0.05 -12.90 26.42
CA ALA A 321 -0.48 -13.75 25.35
C ALA A 321 0.16 -13.49 23.98
N ARG A 322 0.83 -12.34 23.80
CA ARG A 322 1.52 -11.97 22.55
C ARG A 322 3.03 -12.13 22.62
N MET A 323 3.59 -12.63 23.72
CA MET A 323 5.01 -12.97 23.79
C MET A 323 5.28 -14.10 22.79
N ALA A 324 6.19 -13.88 21.83
CA ALA A 324 6.66 -14.96 20.98
C ALA A 324 7.48 -15.92 21.85
N ALA A 325 7.33 -17.23 21.68
CA ALA A 325 8.27 -18.18 22.26
C ALA A 325 9.66 -17.89 21.67
N ASP A 326 10.69 -17.76 22.52
CA ASP A 326 12.07 -17.59 22.09
C ASP A 326 12.41 -18.72 21.09
N ARG A 327 12.60 -18.34 19.82
CA ARG A 327 13.10 -19.24 18.76
C ARG A 327 14.60 -19.07 18.60
#